data_AF-A0A2N9H5T1-F1
#
_entry.id   AF-A0A2N9H5T1-F1
#
_cell.length_a   1.000
_cell.length_b   1.000
_cell.length_c   1.000
_cell.angle_alpha   90.00
_cell.angle_beta   90.00
_cell.angle_gamma   90.00
#
_symmetry.space_group_name_H-M   'P 1'
#
loop_
_entity.id
_entity.type
_entity.pdbx_description
1 polymer ?
#
loop_
_entity_poly.entity_id
_entity_poly.type
_entity_poly.pdbx_seq_one_letter_code
_entity_poly.pdbx_strand_id
1 'polypeptide(L)'
;MEEVEEQEVSSKIAPPVDLRQLLISCAISDNKSDDFERYIRMAKDAVSLRGDPIQRLGCYVVEGLLARKGTYIYKSLESKYLFSIMQTHYQISTTLQFGYLAANETIAEVMRNEDHIHIIDFQIGQGLQWISLLQTLAARPGGPPHVRITGIDDPVSQFARGGVGLEAVGARILAAIPMEDYIPIEFNGVPDIAQNVTRGMLNVRPGEALAVSFPLLLQQVPDGSLDGNNLRGQLLTMVKSLSPKVVTLVEQDLNTNRIPFVHRIVSMWRCIVGAGKSPALLLGMGRHRLLNHQLFPKWKTILTETGFRQYPLSSNAYSEILSKLSFNSGTLYASEPKWGFALGLEGQVSDIVFCLAMLIGEDRTSINPHGTKEIIKLDKPKGYVIVDFLEKLEGLMGKEFSCTELLAKAGEIVAERAREEAEVLRDKGEVEERMMAELFRVLRQMEMDLAMVKAAVQEATLGERLEQTKASCRQAILVDLPSEFL
;
A
#
# COMPACT_ATOMS: atom_id res chain seq x y z
N MET A 1 -29.25 5.56 -64.09
CA MET A 1 -28.42 6.44 -63.24
C MET A 1 -29.36 7.00 -62.20
N GLU A 2 -29.60 6.21 -61.16
CA GLU A 2 -30.35 6.63 -59.97
C GLU A 2 -29.31 6.97 -58.91
N GLU A 3 -29.44 8.18 -58.36
CA GLU A 3 -28.64 8.72 -57.27
C GLU A 3 -28.93 7.93 -55.99
N VAL A 4 -27.87 7.44 -55.34
CA VAL A 4 -27.93 6.80 -54.03
C VAL A 4 -27.72 7.89 -52.98
N GLU A 5 -28.79 8.30 -52.31
CA GLU A 5 -28.70 9.07 -51.05
C GLU A 5 -28.26 8.15 -49.92
N GLU A 6 -27.06 8.40 -49.38
CA GLU A 6 -26.59 7.80 -48.14
C GLU A 6 -27.40 8.35 -46.95
N GLN A 7 -28.30 7.53 -46.40
CA GLN A 7 -28.91 7.79 -45.10
C GLN A 7 -27.90 7.49 -43.99
N GLU A 8 -27.41 8.55 -43.34
CA GLU A 8 -26.73 8.48 -42.05
C GLU A 8 -27.62 7.77 -41.01
N VAL A 9 -27.28 6.53 -40.68
CA VAL A 9 -27.83 5.85 -39.51
C VAL A 9 -27.20 6.49 -38.28
N SER A 10 -27.88 7.51 -37.75
CA SER A 10 -27.63 8.06 -36.41
C SER A 10 -27.83 6.94 -35.38
N SER A 11 -26.73 6.26 -35.02
CA SER A 11 -26.70 5.40 -33.85
C SER A 11 -26.89 6.29 -32.63
N LYS A 12 -28.09 6.26 -32.04
CA LYS A 12 -28.37 6.88 -30.75
C LYS A 12 -27.46 6.24 -29.71
N ILE A 13 -26.34 6.89 -29.41
CA ILE A 13 -25.47 6.53 -28.28
C ILE A 13 -26.32 6.69 -27.03
N ALA A 14 -26.68 5.58 -26.40
CA ALA A 14 -27.34 5.58 -25.10
C ALA A 14 -26.50 6.42 -24.12
N PRO A 15 -27.11 7.19 -23.20
CA PRO A 15 -26.35 7.99 -22.24
C PRO A 15 -25.33 7.09 -21.53
N PRO A 16 -24.09 7.57 -21.29
CA PRO A 16 -23.04 6.76 -20.69
C PRO A 16 -23.57 6.21 -19.37
N VAL A 17 -23.69 4.89 -19.30
CA VAL A 17 -24.18 4.23 -18.10
C VAL A 17 -23.16 4.51 -17.00
N ASP A 18 -23.58 5.18 -15.93
CA ASP A 18 -22.72 5.37 -14.76
C ASP A 18 -22.42 3.99 -14.16
N LEU A 19 -21.23 3.47 -14.49
CA LEU A 19 -20.77 2.15 -14.07
C LEU A 19 -20.79 2.02 -12.54
N ARG A 20 -20.57 3.12 -11.80
CA ARG A 20 -20.66 3.12 -10.34
C ARG A 20 -22.07 2.79 -9.89
N GLN A 21 -23.07 3.52 -10.40
CA GLN A 21 -24.47 3.28 -10.07
C GLN A 21 -24.94 1.90 -10.51
N LEU A 22 -24.45 1.42 -11.65
CA LEU A 22 -24.75 0.08 -12.15
C LEU A 22 -24.25 -1.01 -11.20
N LEU A 23 -23.00 -0.91 -10.73
CA LEU A 23 -22.42 -1.86 -9.77
C LEU A 23 -23.10 -1.79 -8.39
N ILE A 24 -23.48 -0.59 -7.92
CA ILE A 24 -24.31 -0.44 -6.71
C ILE A 24 -25.66 -1.14 -6.91
N SER A 25 -26.29 -0.96 -8.07
CA SER A 25 -27.59 -1.55 -8.39
C SER A 25 -27.52 -3.08 -8.45
N CYS A 26 -26.43 -3.64 -9.00
CA CYS A 26 -26.16 -5.09 -8.93
C CYS A 26 -26.08 -5.57 -7.48
N ALA A 27 -25.37 -4.82 -6.63
CA ALA A 27 -25.15 -5.16 -5.22
C ALA A 27 -26.42 -5.08 -4.35
N ILE A 28 -27.30 -4.11 -4.60
CA ILE A 28 -28.58 -3.96 -3.90
C ILE A 28 -29.57 -5.04 -4.35
N SER A 29 -29.52 -5.43 -5.62
CA SER A 29 -30.45 -6.39 -6.21
C SER A 29 -30.10 -7.85 -5.89
N ASP A 30 -29.10 -8.11 -5.02
CA ASP A 30 -28.66 -9.47 -4.65
C ASP A 30 -29.80 -10.38 -4.15
N ASN A 31 -30.92 -9.84 -3.66
CA ASN A 31 -32.09 -10.64 -3.23
C ASN A 31 -33.27 -10.66 -4.23
N LYS A 32 -33.16 -10.02 -5.41
CA LYS A 32 -34.20 -9.95 -6.45
C LYS A 32 -33.66 -10.51 -7.77
N SER A 33 -34.05 -11.74 -8.11
CA SER A 33 -33.40 -12.51 -9.20
C SER A 33 -33.43 -11.78 -10.55
N ASP A 34 -34.57 -11.26 -10.96
CA ASP A 34 -34.74 -10.67 -12.30
C ASP A 34 -33.98 -9.34 -12.45
N ASP A 35 -34.03 -8.48 -11.44
CA ASP A 35 -33.29 -7.21 -11.41
C ASP A 35 -31.78 -7.47 -11.38
N PHE A 36 -31.33 -8.42 -10.57
CA PHE A 36 -29.92 -8.81 -10.49
C PHE A 36 -29.38 -9.29 -11.84
N GLU A 37 -30.09 -10.19 -12.52
CA GLU A 37 -29.67 -10.71 -13.82
C GLU A 37 -29.58 -9.61 -14.88
N ARG A 38 -30.55 -8.67 -14.88
CA ARG A 38 -30.54 -7.52 -15.77
C ARG A 38 -29.33 -6.62 -15.51
N TYR A 39 -29.10 -6.21 -14.25
CA TYR A 39 -28.00 -5.31 -13.93
C TYR A 39 -26.63 -5.96 -14.14
N ILE A 40 -26.46 -7.23 -13.80
CA ILE A 40 -25.21 -7.96 -14.03
C ILE A 40 -24.90 -8.07 -15.51
N ARG A 41 -25.90 -8.30 -16.37
CA ARG A 41 -25.69 -8.35 -17.83
C ARG A 41 -25.15 -7.01 -18.34
N MET A 42 -25.82 -5.92 -17.98
CA MET A 42 -25.37 -4.56 -18.32
C MET A 42 -23.97 -4.27 -17.75
N ALA A 43 -23.67 -4.74 -16.54
CA ALA A 43 -22.37 -4.54 -15.91
C ALA A 43 -21.27 -5.30 -16.65
N LYS A 44 -21.52 -6.54 -17.09
CA LYS A 44 -20.57 -7.32 -17.90
C LYS A 44 -20.19 -6.62 -19.20
N ASP A 45 -21.15 -5.97 -19.85
CA ASP A 45 -20.91 -5.26 -21.11
C ASP A 45 -20.13 -3.95 -20.90
N ALA A 46 -20.21 -3.35 -19.71
CA ALA A 46 -19.59 -2.06 -19.39
C ALA A 46 -18.18 -2.17 -18.77
N VAL A 47 -17.77 -3.36 -18.31
CA VAL A 47 -16.50 -3.58 -17.60
C VAL A 47 -15.40 -4.12 -18.52
N SER A 48 -14.15 -3.76 -18.24
CA SER A 48 -13.01 -4.20 -19.04
C SER A 48 -11.74 -4.29 -18.19
N LEU A 49 -11.03 -5.42 -18.29
CA LEU A 49 -9.73 -5.63 -17.64
C LEU A 49 -8.62 -4.72 -18.20
N ARG A 50 -8.82 -4.16 -19.39
CA ARG A 50 -7.91 -3.21 -20.04
C ARG A 50 -8.47 -1.77 -20.06
N GLY A 51 -9.65 -1.56 -19.49
CA GLY A 51 -10.30 -0.27 -19.41
C GLY A 51 -9.71 0.62 -18.32
N ASP A 52 -10.43 1.71 -18.01
CA ASP A 52 -10.09 2.62 -16.92
C ASP A 52 -10.14 1.91 -15.53
N PRO A 53 -9.65 2.54 -14.44
CA PRO A 53 -9.64 1.92 -13.12
C PRO A 53 -11.01 1.42 -12.62
N ILE A 54 -12.11 2.12 -12.93
CA ILE A 54 -13.45 1.74 -12.47
C ILE A 54 -14.00 0.57 -13.28
N GLN A 55 -13.70 0.49 -14.58
CA GLN A 55 -14.00 -0.65 -15.44
C GLN A 55 -13.26 -1.90 -15.00
N ARG A 56 -11.97 -1.79 -14.69
CA ARG A 56 -11.20 -2.91 -14.14
C ARG A 56 -11.82 -3.42 -12.84
N LEU A 57 -12.20 -2.51 -11.93
CA LEU A 57 -12.80 -2.90 -10.65
C LEU A 57 -14.16 -3.54 -10.84
N GLY A 58 -14.96 -2.99 -11.75
CA GLY A 58 -16.23 -3.55 -12.11
C GLY A 58 -16.13 -5.02 -12.52
N CYS A 59 -15.08 -5.42 -13.26
CA CYS A 59 -14.85 -6.84 -13.58
C CYS A 59 -14.85 -7.72 -12.32
N TYR A 60 -14.05 -7.37 -11.31
CA TYR A 60 -13.94 -8.20 -10.11
C TYR A 60 -15.16 -8.09 -9.18
N VAL A 61 -15.84 -6.93 -9.13
CA VAL A 61 -17.10 -6.78 -8.38
C VAL A 61 -18.20 -7.64 -8.99
N VAL A 62 -18.32 -7.65 -10.32
CA VAL A 62 -19.26 -8.51 -11.05
C VAL A 62 -18.96 -9.99 -10.76
N GLU A 63 -17.71 -10.41 -10.84
CA GLU A 63 -17.31 -11.79 -10.52
C GLU A 63 -17.61 -12.15 -9.05
N GLY A 64 -17.30 -11.24 -8.11
CA GLY A 64 -17.59 -11.43 -6.69
C GLY A 64 -19.09 -11.57 -6.41
N LEU A 65 -19.92 -10.83 -7.13
CA LEU A 65 -21.38 -10.92 -7.05
C LEU A 65 -21.93 -12.24 -7.61
N LEU A 66 -21.41 -12.69 -8.76
CA LEU A 66 -21.79 -13.97 -9.35
C LEU A 66 -21.37 -15.15 -8.49
N ALA A 67 -20.18 -15.09 -7.88
CA ALA A 67 -19.70 -16.11 -6.95
C ALA A 67 -20.61 -16.23 -5.72
N ARG A 68 -21.11 -15.10 -5.18
CA ARG A 68 -22.07 -15.09 -4.06
C ARG A 68 -23.39 -15.75 -4.39
N LYS A 69 -23.82 -15.71 -5.66
CA LYS A 69 -25.04 -16.37 -6.18
C LYS A 69 -24.87 -17.87 -6.46
N GLY A 70 -23.66 -18.42 -6.31
CA GLY A 70 -23.38 -19.81 -6.62
C GLY A 70 -23.29 -20.11 -8.12
N THR A 71 -23.40 -19.09 -8.98
CA THR A 71 -23.20 -19.20 -10.44
C THR A 71 -21.71 -19.03 -10.74
N TYR A 72 -20.94 -20.12 -10.62
CA TYR A 72 -19.48 -20.09 -10.79
C TYR A 72 -19.07 -20.32 -12.26
N ILE A 73 -18.34 -19.37 -12.84
CA ILE A 73 -17.50 -19.61 -14.03
C ILE A 73 -16.14 -18.93 -13.82
N TYR A 74 -15.33 -19.45 -12.90
CA TYR A 74 -13.91 -19.06 -12.87
C TYR A 74 -13.09 -20.10 -13.63
N LYS A 75 -12.83 -19.81 -14.91
CA LYS A 75 -11.94 -20.61 -15.75
C LYS A 75 -10.80 -19.82 -16.41
N SER A 76 -10.59 -18.53 -16.15
CA SER A 76 -9.61 -17.77 -16.98
C SER A 76 -9.00 -16.50 -16.38
N LEU A 77 -8.69 -16.42 -15.09
CA LEU A 77 -7.50 -15.65 -14.72
C LEU A 77 -6.34 -16.62 -14.87
N GLU A 78 -5.81 -16.68 -16.09
CA GLU A 78 -4.65 -17.52 -16.42
C GLU A 78 -3.56 -17.27 -15.37
N SER A 79 -3.18 -18.35 -14.68
CA SER A 79 -2.22 -18.40 -13.58
C SER A 79 -0.91 -17.65 -13.82
N LYS A 80 -0.53 -17.48 -15.09
CA LYS A 80 0.68 -16.75 -15.52
C LYS A 80 0.65 -15.25 -15.20
N TYR A 81 -0.52 -14.59 -15.28
CA TYR A 81 -0.62 -13.16 -15.00
C TYR A 81 -0.65 -12.84 -13.52
N LEU A 82 -1.08 -13.77 -12.67
CA LEU A 82 -1.12 -13.57 -11.22
C LEU A 82 0.30 -13.44 -10.64
N PHE A 83 1.24 -14.28 -11.12
CA PHE A 83 2.66 -14.17 -10.77
C PHE A 83 3.25 -12.81 -11.16
N SER A 84 3.06 -12.37 -12.42
CA SER A 84 3.57 -11.08 -12.87
C SER A 84 2.91 -9.93 -12.11
N ILE A 85 1.60 -9.96 -11.88
CA ILE A 85 0.89 -8.93 -11.11
C ILE A 85 1.39 -8.84 -9.67
N MET A 86 1.66 -9.97 -9.00
CA MET A 86 2.17 -9.97 -7.62
C MET A 86 3.62 -9.51 -7.54
N GLN A 87 4.48 -9.94 -8.47
CA GLN A 87 5.87 -9.50 -8.53
C GLN A 87 5.96 -8.00 -8.86
N THR A 88 5.19 -7.54 -9.85
CA THR A 88 5.04 -6.12 -10.19
C THR A 88 4.43 -5.33 -9.03
N HIS A 89 3.47 -5.88 -8.28
CA HIS A 89 2.90 -5.21 -7.11
C HIS A 89 3.94 -5.04 -6.00
N TYR A 90 4.74 -6.07 -5.69
CA TYR A 90 5.83 -5.91 -4.73
C TYR A 90 6.82 -4.83 -5.18
N GLN A 91 7.14 -4.77 -6.48
CA GLN A 91 8.10 -3.82 -7.04
C GLN A 91 7.55 -2.38 -7.13
N ILE A 92 6.24 -2.19 -7.29
CA ILE A 92 5.61 -0.88 -7.53
C ILE A 92 4.86 -0.34 -6.29
N SER A 93 4.47 -1.19 -5.34
CA SER A 93 3.69 -0.79 -4.16
C SER A 93 4.59 -0.26 -3.04
N THR A 94 4.78 1.06 -3.02
CA THR A 94 5.46 1.79 -1.94
C THR A 94 4.83 1.47 -0.56
N THR A 95 3.51 1.28 -0.52
CA THR A 95 2.77 0.95 0.71
C THR A 95 3.12 -0.42 1.32
N LEU A 96 3.30 -1.44 0.49
CA LEU A 96 3.62 -2.78 0.97
C LEU A 96 5.11 -2.91 1.31
N GLN A 97 5.97 -2.32 0.48
CA GLN A 97 7.40 -2.22 0.74
C GLN A 97 7.66 -1.53 2.09
N PHE A 98 6.90 -0.48 2.40
CA PHE A 98 6.96 0.16 3.71
C PHE A 98 6.64 -0.78 4.86
N GLY A 99 5.51 -1.49 4.79
CA GLY A 99 5.10 -2.42 5.85
C GLY A 99 6.17 -3.48 6.13
N TYR A 100 6.78 -4.02 5.07
CA TYR A 100 7.89 -4.95 5.18
C TYR A 100 9.16 -4.33 5.74
N LEU A 101 9.52 -3.13 5.29
CA LEU A 101 10.66 -2.40 5.84
C LEU A 101 10.50 -2.18 7.35
N ALA A 102 9.36 -1.62 7.78
CA ALA A 102 9.09 -1.38 9.19
C ALA A 102 9.09 -2.68 10.02
N ALA A 103 8.54 -3.77 9.49
CA ALA A 103 8.58 -5.08 10.13
C ALA A 103 10.02 -5.60 10.27
N ASN A 104 10.82 -5.47 9.21
CA ASN A 104 12.21 -5.93 9.18
C ASN A 104 13.09 -5.13 10.14
N GLU A 105 12.99 -3.80 10.14
CA GLU A 105 13.73 -2.93 11.07
C GLU A 105 13.40 -3.27 12.54
N THR A 106 12.12 -3.56 12.81
CA THR A 106 11.70 -4.00 14.14
C THR A 106 12.33 -5.35 14.52
N ILE A 107 12.29 -6.33 13.62
CA ILE A 107 12.88 -7.65 13.85
C ILE A 107 14.40 -7.51 14.07
N ALA A 108 15.08 -6.71 13.24
CA ALA A 108 16.52 -6.46 13.36
C ALA A 108 16.88 -5.82 14.72
N GLU A 109 16.08 -4.85 15.19
CA GLU A 109 16.29 -4.23 16.50
C GLU A 109 16.16 -5.26 17.63
N VAL A 110 15.07 -6.04 17.65
CA VAL A 110 14.80 -7.02 18.71
C VAL A 110 15.83 -8.15 18.71
N MET A 111 16.31 -8.55 17.53
CA MET A 111 17.24 -9.65 17.33
C MET A 111 18.71 -9.23 17.32
N ARG A 112 19.02 -7.96 17.59
CA ARG A 112 20.39 -7.41 17.44
C ARG A 112 21.49 -8.12 18.22
N ASN A 113 21.16 -8.89 19.26
CA ASN A 113 22.11 -9.61 20.11
C ASN A 113 21.91 -11.13 20.07
N GLU A 114 21.10 -11.63 19.14
CA GLU A 114 20.81 -13.06 19.02
C GLU A 114 21.67 -13.68 17.94
N ASP A 115 22.36 -14.76 18.26
CA ASP A 115 23.23 -15.47 17.30
C ASP A 115 22.50 -16.59 16.53
N HIS A 116 21.33 -17.00 17.02
CA HIS A 116 20.47 -17.99 16.38
C HIS A 116 19.05 -17.44 16.30
N ILE A 117 18.59 -17.13 15.09
CA ILE A 117 17.28 -16.52 14.85
C ILE A 117 16.42 -17.49 14.05
N HIS A 118 15.17 -17.68 14.47
CA HIS A 118 14.16 -18.42 13.72
C HIS A 118 13.00 -17.50 13.35
N ILE A 119 12.85 -17.24 12.05
CA ILE A 119 11.76 -16.46 11.48
C ILE A 119 10.65 -17.42 11.02
N ILE A 120 9.42 -17.17 11.44
CA ILE A 120 8.22 -17.89 10.99
C ILE A 120 7.34 -16.91 10.23
N ASP A 121 7.17 -17.13 8.93
CA ASP A 121 6.35 -16.30 8.04
C ASP A 121 5.08 -17.06 7.65
N PHE A 122 3.92 -16.60 8.12
CA PHE A 122 2.65 -17.26 7.83
C PHE A 122 2.09 -16.98 6.42
N GLN A 123 2.77 -16.19 5.59
CA GLN A 123 2.40 -15.92 4.20
C GLN A 123 3.64 -15.57 3.35
N ILE A 124 4.58 -16.52 3.22
CA ILE A 124 5.92 -16.32 2.64
C ILE A 124 5.91 -15.79 1.19
N GLY A 125 4.91 -16.17 0.39
CA GLY A 125 4.76 -15.73 -1.00
C GLY A 125 6.04 -15.94 -1.82
N GLN A 126 6.71 -14.85 -2.18
CA GLN A 126 7.96 -14.86 -2.96
C GLN A 126 9.25 -14.77 -2.11
N GLY A 127 9.13 -14.61 -0.79
CA GLY A 127 10.28 -14.46 0.12
C GLY A 127 11.02 -13.12 0.02
N LEU A 128 10.52 -12.16 -0.77
CA LEU A 128 11.23 -10.90 -1.07
C LEU A 128 11.42 -10.01 0.17
N GLN A 129 10.49 -10.07 1.14
CA GLN A 129 10.62 -9.36 2.41
C GLN A 129 11.93 -9.72 3.11
N TRP A 130 12.32 -10.99 3.10
CA TRP A 130 13.43 -11.47 3.92
C TRP A 130 14.81 -11.12 3.36
N ILE A 131 14.90 -10.81 2.07
CA ILE A 131 16.17 -10.45 1.43
C ILE A 131 16.77 -9.21 2.12
N SER A 132 15.98 -8.15 2.32
CA SER A 132 16.48 -6.92 2.96
C SER A 132 16.82 -7.12 4.44
N LEU A 133 16.03 -7.92 5.16
CA LEU A 133 16.35 -8.25 6.55
C LEU A 133 17.65 -9.03 6.67
N LEU A 134 17.87 -10.02 5.81
CA LEU A 134 19.10 -10.83 5.82
C LEU A 134 20.33 -9.97 5.54
N GLN A 135 20.24 -9.01 4.62
CA GLN A 135 21.30 -8.03 4.37
C GLN A 135 21.58 -7.17 5.62
N THR A 136 20.54 -6.70 6.31
CA THR A 136 20.69 -5.95 7.57
C THR A 136 21.32 -6.80 8.68
N LEU A 137 20.93 -8.07 8.81
CA LEU A 137 21.49 -8.99 9.81
C LEU A 137 22.93 -9.39 9.49
N ALA A 138 23.28 -9.51 8.20
CA ALA A 138 24.64 -9.80 7.76
C ALA A 138 25.60 -8.65 8.11
N ALA A 139 25.15 -7.40 7.97
CA ALA A 139 25.91 -6.18 8.28
C ALA A 139 25.97 -5.85 9.78
N ARG A 140 25.44 -6.70 10.66
CA ARG A 140 25.31 -6.43 12.10
C ARG A 140 26.69 -6.28 12.78
N PRO A 141 26.87 -5.26 13.64
CA PRO A 141 28.04 -5.19 14.53
C PRO A 141 28.08 -6.40 15.47
N GLY A 142 29.15 -7.19 15.39
CA GLY A 142 29.26 -8.48 16.09
C GLY A 142 29.15 -9.70 15.16
N GLY A 143 28.84 -9.47 13.88
CA GLY A 143 28.83 -10.48 12.84
C GLY A 143 27.45 -11.11 12.57
N PRO A 144 27.36 -11.84 11.46
CA PRO A 144 26.12 -12.45 10.97
C PRO A 144 25.62 -13.55 11.92
N PRO A 145 24.33 -13.58 12.28
CA PRO A 145 23.74 -14.70 13.02
C PRO A 145 23.41 -15.89 12.11
N HIS A 146 23.15 -17.06 12.68
CA HIS A 146 22.50 -18.16 11.97
C HIS A 146 21.00 -17.88 11.87
N VAL A 147 20.45 -17.84 10.65
CA VAL A 147 19.04 -17.54 10.40
C VAL A 147 18.32 -18.74 9.82
N ARG A 148 17.26 -19.18 10.49
CA ARG A 148 16.33 -20.16 9.97
C ARG A 148 15.03 -19.48 9.59
N ILE A 149 14.48 -19.78 8.42
CA ILE A 149 13.20 -19.26 7.94
C ILE A 149 12.25 -20.44 7.74
N THR A 150 11.08 -20.39 8.39
CA THR A 150 9.95 -21.28 8.11
C THR A 150 8.88 -20.49 7.39
N GLY A 151 8.73 -20.73 6.09
CA GLY A 151 7.77 -20.06 5.24
C GLY A 151 6.53 -20.91 4.99
N ILE A 152 5.36 -20.41 5.38
CA ILE A 152 4.07 -21.05 5.15
C ILE A 152 3.37 -20.39 3.95
N ASP A 153 2.82 -21.21 3.05
CA ASP A 153 1.93 -20.73 1.99
C ASP A 153 1.00 -21.85 1.52
N ASP A 154 -0.19 -21.46 1.05
CA ASP A 154 -1.15 -22.39 0.46
C ASP A 154 -0.53 -23.08 -0.78
N PRO A 155 -0.65 -24.41 -0.92
CA PRO A 155 -0.33 -25.12 -2.16
C PRO A 155 -0.99 -24.52 -3.39
N VAL A 156 -2.22 -24.01 -3.27
CA VAL A 156 -2.95 -23.35 -4.36
C VAL A 156 -2.28 -22.04 -4.79
N SER A 157 -1.56 -21.37 -3.90
CA SER A 157 -0.77 -20.17 -4.22
C SER A 157 0.48 -20.47 -5.07
N GLN A 158 0.76 -21.74 -5.42
CA GLN A 158 1.83 -22.10 -6.36
C GLN A 158 1.72 -21.36 -7.70
N PHE A 159 0.50 -21.05 -8.16
CA PHE A 159 0.28 -20.25 -9.36
C PHE A 159 0.79 -18.81 -9.22
N ALA A 160 0.56 -18.20 -8.05
CA ALA A 160 1.09 -16.89 -7.70
C ALA A 160 2.62 -16.90 -7.55
N ARG A 161 3.23 -18.09 -7.42
CA ARG A 161 4.68 -18.34 -7.43
C ARG A 161 5.25 -18.68 -8.80
N GLY A 162 4.46 -18.62 -9.88
CA GLY A 162 4.93 -18.96 -11.23
C GLY A 162 4.96 -20.47 -11.48
N GLY A 163 4.19 -21.23 -10.70
CA GLY A 163 4.10 -22.68 -10.82
C GLY A 163 5.15 -23.45 -10.00
N VAL A 164 5.96 -22.79 -9.16
CA VAL A 164 7.02 -23.46 -8.38
C VAL A 164 6.67 -23.65 -6.89
N GLY A 165 7.24 -24.71 -6.31
CA GLY A 165 7.12 -25.03 -4.88
C GLY A 165 7.86 -24.04 -3.97
N LEU A 166 7.73 -24.25 -2.66
CA LEU A 166 8.38 -23.41 -1.65
C LEU A 166 9.91 -23.57 -1.64
N GLU A 167 10.42 -24.69 -2.12
CA GLU A 167 11.85 -24.95 -2.28
C GLU A 167 12.51 -23.91 -3.20
N ALA A 168 11.80 -23.48 -4.25
CA ALA A 168 12.29 -22.45 -5.16
C ALA A 168 12.29 -21.05 -4.51
N VAL A 169 11.41 -20.81 -3.54
CA VAL A 169 11.43 -19.57 -2.73
C VAL A 169 12.66 -19.56 -1.84
N GLY A 170 12.96 -20.67 -1.16
CA GLY A 170 14.18 -20.84 -0.38
C GLY A 170 15.45 -20.64 -1.22
N ALA A 171 15.54 -21.31 -2.38
CA ALA A 171 16.66 -21.16 -3.30
C ALA A 171 16.86 -19.71 -3.77
N ARG A 172 15.77 -18.97 -4.00
CA ARG A 172 15.82 -17.55 -4.39
C ARG A 172 16.34 -16.66 -3.27
N ILE A 173 15.86 -16.87 -2.03
CA ILE A 173 16.34 -16.14 -0.86
C ILE A 173 17.85 -16.35 -0.72
N LEU A 174 18.30 -17.61 -0.80
CA LEU A 174 19.72 -17.96 -0.72
C LEU A 174 20.55 -17.32 -1.84
N ALA A 175 20.05 -17.34 -3.08
CA ALA A 175 20.75 -16.76 -4.23
C ALA A 175 20.79 -15.22 -4.25
N ALA A 176 19.92 -14.56 -3.48
CA ALA A 176 19.85 -13.09 -3.43
C ALA A 176 20.87 -12.46 -2.47
N ILE A 177 21.51 -13.26 -1.63
CA ILE A 177 22.52 -12.78 -0.68
C ILE A 177 23.91 -12.87 -1.32
N PRO A 178 24.66 -11.76 -1.43
CA PRO A 178 26.03 -11.79 -1.94
C PRO A 178 26.91 -12.75 -1.14
N MET A 179 27.78 -13.49 -1.81
CA MET A 179 28.73 -14.40 -1.15
C MET A 179 29.67 -13.68 -0.16
N GLU A 180 29.87 -12.38 -0.35
CA GLU A 180 30.70 -11.51 0.49
C GLU A 180 30.03 -11.19 1.85
N ASP A 181 28.70 -11.24 1.92
CA ASP A 181 27.90 -10.92 3.12
C ASP A 181 27.62 -12.16 3.99
N TYR A 182 28.47 -13.20 3.91
CA TYR A 182 28.27 -14.56 4.44
C TYR A 182 27.34 -14.61 5.67
N ILE A 183 26.13 -15.13 5.49
CA ILE A 183 25.16 -15.36 6.56
C ILE A 183 24.63 -16.80 6.47
N PRO A 184 24.75 -17.63 7.52
CA PRO A 184 24.23 -18.99 7.51
C PRO A 184 22.70 -18.98 7.47
N ILE A 185 22.11 -19.51 6.40
CA ILE A 185 20.65 -19.53 6.20
C ILE A 185 20.15 -20.97 6.05
N GLU A 186 19.10 -21.32 6.79
CA GLU A 186 18.30 -22.53 6.60
C GLU A 186 16.86 -22.15 6.21
N PHE A 187 16.29 -22.79 5.19
CA PHE A 187 14.90 -22.57 4.78
C PHE A 187 14.07 -23.85 4.89
N ASN A 188 12.89 -23.73 5.50
CA ASN A 188 11.89 -24.79 5.62
C ASN A 188 10.54 -24.30 5.07
N GLY A 189 10.05 -24.94 4.00
CA GLY A 189 8.74 -24.63 3.43
C GLY A 189 7.64 -25.48 4.05
N VAL A 190 6.52 -24.86 4.43
CA VAL A 190 5.32 -25.56 4.91
C VAL A 190 4.17 -25.29 3.92
N PRO A 191 3.88 -26.23 3.01
CA PRO A 191 2.85 -26.05 1.98
C PRO A 191 1.45 -26.35 2.55
N ASP A 192 0.95 -25.48 3.43
CA ASP A 192 -0.39 -25.58 4.02
C ASP A 192 -0.96 -24.18 4.28
N ILE A 193 -2.26 -24.10 4.51
CA ILE A 193 -2.91 -22.86 4.94
C ILE A 193 -2.64 -22.60 6.42
N ALA A 194 -2.50 -21.34 6.81
CA ALA A 194 -2.14 -20.94 8.17
C ALA A 194 -3.03 -21.53 9.27
N GLN A 195 -4.30 -21.84 8.97
CA GLN A 195 -5.26 -22.41 9.92
C GLN A 195 -4.96 -23.88 10.25
N ASN A 196 -4.27 -24.60 9.37
CA ASN A 196 -3.94 -26.02 9.55
C ASN A 196 -2.56 -26.20 10.20
N VAL A 197 -1.74 -25.14 10.24
CA VAL A 197 -0.38 -25.19 10.77
C VAL A 197 -0.40 -25.57 12.24
N THR A 198 0.30 -26.65 12.56
CA THR A 198 0.50 -27.11 13.93
C THR A 198 1.87 -26.69 14.46
N ARG A 199 2.03 -26.68 15.79
CA ARG A 199 3.32 -26.41 16.44
C ARG A 199 4.45 -27.32 15.95
N GLY A 200 4.15 -28.58 15.67
CA GLY A 200 5.13 -29.55 15.17
C GLY A 200 5.67 -29.19 13.78
N MET A 201 4.82 -28.65 12.90
CA MET A 201 5.20 -28.24 11.54
C MET A 201 6.17 -27.05 11.53
N LEU A 202 6.12 -26.21 12.55
CA LEU A 202 7.01 -25.04 12.69
C LEU A 202 8.45 -25.43 13.08
N ASN A 203 8.63 -26.65 13.61
CA ASN A 203 9.94 -27.20 13.98
C ASN A 203 10.76 -26.24 14.86
N VAL A 204 10.16 -25.63 15.88
CA VAL A 204 10.84 -24.68 16.79
C VAL A 204 11.92 -25.42 17.59
N ARG A 205 13.15 -24.90 17.60
CA ARG A 205 14.28 -25.54 18.30
C ARG A 205 14.66 -24.76 19.56
N PRO A 206 15.06 -25.45 20.65
CA PRO A 206 15.61 -24.78 21.83
C PRO A 206 16.87 -23.98 21.47
N GLY A 207 17.00 -22.78 22.04
CA GLY A 207 18.16 -21.91 21.84
C GLY A 207 18.06 -20.93 20.66
N GLU A 208 17.00 -21.00 19.86
CA GLU A 208 16.71 -20.01 18.81
C GLU A 208 15.79 -18.89 19.33
N ALA A 209 16.10 -17.65 18.98
CA ALA A 209 15.21 -16.51 19.20
C ALA A 209 14.16 -16.43 18.09
N LEU A 210 12.88 -16.48 18.45
CA LEU A 210 11.78 -16.55 17.48
C LEU A 210 11.24 -15.16 17.09
N ALA A 211 11.17 -14.90 15.77
CA ALA A 211 10.37 -13.82 15.18
C ALA A 211 9.21 -14.43 14.39
N VAL A 212 8.00 -13.93 14.58
CA VAL A 212 6.82 -14.38 13.82
C VAL A 212 6.25 -13.22 13.02
N SER A 213 5.96 -13.43 11.74
CA SER A 213 5.43 -12.40 10.84
C SER A 213 4.09 -12.82 10.26
N PHE A 214 3.16 -11.87 10.23
CA PHE A 214 1.85 -11.98 9.60
C PHE A 214 1.68 -10.90 8.52
N PRO A 215 2.16 -11.13 7.29
CA PRO A 215 1.98 -10.17 6.21
C PRO A 215 0.63 -10.39 5.49
N LEU A 216 -0.29 -9.44 5.65
CA LEU A 216 -1.61 -9.36 4.97
C LEU A 216 -2.52 -10.60 5.14
N LEU A 217 -2.29 -11.39 6.20
CA LEU A 217 -2.91 -12.70 6.38
C LEU A 217 -4.09 -12.71 7.36
N LEU A 218 -3.97 -12.09 8.55
CA LEU A 218 -4.93 -12.33 9.63
C LEU A 218 -6.33 -11.86 9.28
N GLN A 219 -6.45 -10.84 8.42
CA GLN A 219 -7.72 -10.40 7.82
C GLN A 219 -8.47 -11.50 7.06
N GLN A 220 -7.77 -12.52 6.56
CA GLN A 220 -8.34 -13.65 5.82
C GLN A 220 -8.75 -14.80 6.75
N VAL A 221 -8.15 -14.88 7.94
CA VAL A 221 -8.39 -15.96 8.90
C VAL A 221 -9.76 -15.77 9.58
N PRO A 222 -10.63 -16.79 9.61
CA PRO A 222 -11.95 -16.69 10.26
C PRO A 222 -11.87 -16.27 11.74
N ASP A 223 -12.66 -15.28 12.14
CA ASP A 223 -12.73 -14.74 13.52
C ASP A 223 -13.86 -15.38 14.36
N GLY A 224 -14.51 -16.44 13.84
CA GLY A 224 -15.64 -17.09 14.50
C GLY A 224 -16.96 -16.31 14.46
N SER A 225 -17.03 -15.18 13.75
CA SER A 225 -18.25 -14.36 13.70
C SER A 225 -19.42 -14.99 12.93
N LEU A 226 -19.14 -15.96 12.06
CA LEU A 226 -20.14 -16.62 11.20
C LEU A 226 -20.56 -17.99 11.72
N ASP A 227 -19.61 -18.75 12.28
CA ASP A 227 -19.76 -20.17 12.61
C ASP A 227 -19.29 -20.51 14.03
N GLY A 228 -18.90 -19.52 14.84
CA GLY A 228 -18.35 -19.70 16.18
C GLY A 228 -16.91 -20.22 16.20
N ASN A 229 -16.33 -20.61 15.07
CA ASN A 229 -14.98 -21.16 15.00
C ASN A 229 -13.94 -20.06 14.84
N ASN A 230 -13.44 -19.53 15.97
CA ASN A 230 -12.43 -18.48 15.99
C ASN A 230 -11.02 -19.02 15.69
N LEU A 231 -10.79 -19.42 14.44
CA LEU A 231 -9.50 -19.92 13.95
C LEU A 231 -8.38 -18.87 14.10
N ARG A 232 -8.71 -17.58 13.98
CA ARG A 232 -7.76 -16.48 14.18
C ARG A 232 -7.25 -16.42 15.62
N GLY A 233 -8.17 -16.50 16.58
CA GLY A 233 -7.81 -16.55 18.00
C GLY A 233 -7.01 -17.81 18.34
N GLN A 234 -7.36 -18.96 17.75
CA GLN A 234 -6.60 -20.21 17.92
C GLN A 234 -5.17 -20.07 17.38
N LEU A 235 -5.00 -19.52 16.18
CA LEU A 235 -3.70 -19.27 15.57
C LEU A 235 -2.84 -18.33 16.42
N LEU A 236 -3.40 -17.19 16.86
CA LEU A 236 -2.69 -16.24 17.72
C LEU A 236 -2.33 -16.86 19.08
N THR A 237 -3.21 -17.70 19.64
CA THR A 237 -2.94 -18.45 20.88
C THR A 237 -1.80 -19.45 20.69
N MET A 238 -1.78 -20.16 19.57
CA MET A 238 -0.71 -21.09 19.23
C MET A 238 0.62 -20.36 19.09
N VAL A 239 0.67 -19.25 18.34
CA VAL A 239 1.87 -18.41 18.20
C VAL A 239 2.35 -17.91 19.55
N LYS A 240 1.43 -17.47 20.42
CA LYS A 240 1.77 -17.06 21.78
C LYS A 240 2.42 -18.19 22.59
N SER A 241 1.96 -19.43 22.42
CA SER A 241 2.54 -20.60 23.11
C SER A 241 3.97 -20.96 22.66
N LEU A 242 4.45 -20.38 21.55
CA LEU A 242 5.83 -20.54 21.07
C LEU A 242 6.81 -19.58 21.75
N SER A 243 6.30 -18.63 22.55
CA SER A 243 7.10 -17.56 23.18
C SER A 243 8.02 -16.80 22.22
N PRO A 244 7.59 -16.34 21.02
CA PRO A 244 8.40 -15.47 20.18
C PRO A 244 8.86 -14.21 20.89
N LYS A 245 10.09 -13.84 20.57
CA LYS A 245 10.70 -12.58 21.00
C LYS A 245 10.11 -11.40 20.25
N VAL A 246 9.51 -11.56 19.07
CA VAL A 246 8.71 -10.50 18.41
C VAL A 246 7.67 -11.10 17.48
N VAL A 247 6.52 -10.46 17.40
CA VAL A 247 5.50 -10.71 16.38
C VAL A 247 5.26 -9.41 15.60
N THR A 248 5.39 -9.46 14.28
CA THR A 248 5.05 -8.35 13.38
C THR A 248 3.73 -8.63 12.66
N LEU A 249 2.90 -7.60 12.55
CA LEU A 249 1.65 -7.64 11.80
C LEU A 249 1.67 -6.53 10.76
N VAL A 250 1.56 -6.89 9.48
CA VAL A 250 1.43 -5.93 8.38
C VAL A 250 0.03 -6.11 7.77
N GLU A 251 -0.84 -5.11 7.93
CA GLU A 251 -2.23 -5.19 7.47
C GLU A 251 -2.66 -3.90 6.76
N GLN A 252 -3.74 -4.00 5.97
CA GLN A 252 -4.41 -2.83 5.41
C GLN A 252 -5.43 -2.29 6.43
N ASP A 253 -5.34 -1.00 6.77
CA ASP A 253 -6.30 -0.31 7.64
C ASP A 253 -7.49 0.18 6.84
N LEU A 254 -8.31 -0.79 6.47
CA LEU A 254 -9.56 -0.56 5.79
C LEU A 254 -10.68 -1.15 6.64
N ASN A 255 -11.83 -0.47 6.69
CA ASN A 255 -13.02 -1.06 7.27
C ASN A 255 -13.85 -1.72 6.17
N THR A 256 -13.66 -3.01 5.95
CA THR A 256 -14.57 -3.83 5.13
C THR A 256 -15.26 -4.91 5.95
N ASN A 257 -14.83 -5.13 7.19
CA ASN A 257 -15.42 -6.11 8.08
C ASN A 257 -16.82 -5.66 8.57
N ARG A 258 -17.81 -6.55 8.46
CA ARG A 258 -19.18 -6.39 9.01
C ARG A 258 -20.00 -5.17 8.52
N ILE A 259 -19.53 -4.42 7.52
CA ILE A 259 -20.35 -3.39 6.85
C ILE A 259 -21.17 -4.01 5.70
N PRO A 260 -22.35 -3.47 5.35
CA PRO A 260 -23.14 -4.01 4.24
C PRO A 260 -22.35 -4.05 2.93
N PHE A 261 -22.67 -5.01 2.05
CA PHE A 261 -21.89 -5.29 0.84
C PHE A 261 -21.69 -4.05 -0.06
N VAL A 262 -22.72 -3.22 -0.22
CA VAL A 262 -22.65 -1.96 -0.97
C VAL A 262 -21.60 -1.01 -0.37
N HIS A 263 -21.53 -0.89 0.96
CA HIS A 263 -20.53 -0.06 1.62
C HIS A 263 -19.12 -0.62 1.45
N ARG A 264 -18.93 -1.94 1.38
CA ARG A 264 -17.63 -2.54 1.02
C ARG A 264 -17.19 -2.09 -0.37
N ILE A 265 -18.09 -2.13 -1.35
CA ILE A 265 -17.78 -1.66 -2.72
C ILE A 265 -17.40 -0.18 -2.72
N VAL A 266 -18.12 0.66 -1.96
CA VAL A 266 -17.79 2.08 -1.83
C VAL A 266 -16.43 2.32 -1.17
N SER A 267 -16.08 1.56 -0.13
CA SER A 267 -14.75 1.61 0.49
C SER A 267 -13.65 1.19 -0.50
N MET A 268 -13.88 0.12 -1.28
CA MET A 268 -12.93 -0.34 -2.32
C MET A 268 -12.77 0.68 -3.46
N TRP A 269 -13.86 1.34 -3.88
CA TRP A 269 -13.81 2.42 -4.89
C TRP A 269 -12.91 3.56 -4.45
N ARG A 270 -13.07 4.03 -3.21
CA ARG A 270 -12.23 5.09 -2.66
C ARG A 270 -10.75 4.70 -2.71
N CYS A 271 -10.42 3.45 -2.39
CA CYS A 271 -9.04 2.95 -2.46
C CYS A 271 -8.50 2.87 -3.90
N ILE A 272 -9.29 2.40 -4.87
CA ILE A 272 -8.81 2.18 -6.26
C ILE A 272 -8.69 3.49 -7.03
N VAL A 273 -9.66 4.38 -6.86
CA VAL A 273 -9.68 5.69 -7.52
C VAL A 273 -8.66 6.63 -6.90
N GLY A 274 -8.47 6.58 -5.57
CA GLY A 274 -7.41 7.32 -4.90
C GLY A 274 -6.02 6.85 -5.34
N ALA A 275 -5.75 5.56 -5.20
CA ALA A 275 -4.38 5.03 -5.31
C ALA A 275 -3.96 4.58 -6.72
N GLY A 276 -4.83 4.66 -7.73
CA GLY A 276 -4.52 4.18 -9.09
C GLY A 276 -4.24 2.67 -9.20
N LYS A 277 -4.72 1.87 -8.23
CA LYS A 277 -4.34 0.46 -8.04
C LYS A 277 -5.14 -0.54 -8.89
N SER A 278 -4.57 -1.74 -9.08
CA SER A 278 -5.27 -2.87 -9.71
C SER A 278 -6.29 -3.50 -8.74
N PRO A 279 -7.56 -3.68 -9.14
CA PRO A 279 -8.61 -4.22 -8.26
C PRO A 279 -8.43 -5.69 -7.85
N ALA A 280 -7.62 -6.46 -8.59
CA ALA A 280 -7.23 -7.82 -8.22
C ALA A 280 -6.60 -7.89 -6.83
N LEU A 281 -5.95 -6.80 -6.43
CA LEU A 281 -5.14 -6.67 -5.22
C LEU A 281 -6.00 -6.41 -3.97
N LEU A 282 -7.18 -5.80 -4.13
CA LEU A 282 -8.10 -5.48 -3.03
C LEU A 282 -9.15 -6.56 -2.79
N LEU A 283 -9.32 -7.48 -3.73
CA LEU A 283 -10.41 -8.46 -3.65
C LEU A 283 -10.00 -9.82 -3.10
N GLY A 284 -8.71 -10.02 -2.83
CA GLY A 284 -8.20 -11.30 -2.34
C GLY A 284 -8.36 -12.37 -3.41
N MET A 285 -7.25 -12.86 -3.94
CA MET A 285 -7.29 -13.96 -4.89
C MET A 285 -7.81 -15.22 -4.18
N GLY A 286 -9.06 -15.63 -4.45
CA GLY A 286 -9.46 -17.03 -4.27
C GLY A 286 -10.65 -17.34 -3.35
N ARG A 287 -11.61 -18.02 -4.00
CA ARG A 287 -12.62 -18.98 -3.56
C ARG A 287 -13.73 -18.65 -2.55
N HIS A 288 -13.61 -17.84 -1.49
CA HIS A 288 -14.78 -17.76 -0.58
C HIS A 288 -15.11 -16.50 0.20
N ARG A 289 -14.25 -15.49 0.36
CA ARG A 289 -14.60 -14.35 1.23
C ARG A 289 -13.98 -13.06 0.71
N LEU A 290 -14.80 -12.01 0.58
CA LEU A 290 -14.31 -10.64 0.55
C LEU A 290 -13.42 -10.45 1.79
N LEU A 291 -12.21 -9.93 1.59
CA LEU A 291 -11.24 -9.67 2.67
C LEU A 291 -11.92 -8.92 3.83
N ASN A 292 -11.77 -9.42 5.06
CA ASN A 292 -12.33 -8.80 6.28
C ASN A 292 -11.32 -7.83 6.87
N HIS A 293 -10.95 -6.80 6.12
CA HIS A 293 -10.11 -5.72 6.60
C HIS A 293 -10.72 -5.07 7.84
N GLN A 294 -9.87 -4.77 8.83
CA GLN A 294 -10.27 -4.12 10.07
C GLN A 294 -9.39 -2.92 10.32
N LEU A 295 -9.96 -1.93 11.02
CA LEU A 295 -9.20 -0.77 11.40
C LEU A 295 -8.16 -1.08 12.49
N PHE A 296 -7.07 -0.33 12.52
CA PHE A 296 -5.98 -0.41 13.48
C PHE A 296 -6.46 -0.53 14.95
N PRO A 297 -7.41 0.27 15.46
CA PRO A 297 -7.87 0.15 16.85
C PRO A 297 -8.45 -1.24 17.16
N LYS A 298 -9.05 -1.89 16.16
CA LYS A 298 -9.60 -3.23 16.32
C LYS A 298 -8.50 -4.29 16.37
N TRP A 299 -7.48 -4.20 15.52
CA TRP A 299 -6.30 -5.08 15.58
C TRP A 299 -5.59 -4.97 16.92
N LYS A 300 -5.35 -3.74 17.39
CA LYS A 300 -4.80 -3.46 18.72
C LYS A 300 -5.59 -4.14 19.84
N THR A 301 -6.92 -4.07 19.78
CA THR A 301 -7.80 -4.74 20.75
C THR A 301 -7.63 -6.26 20.70
N ILE A 302 -7.73 -6.88 19.52
CA ILE A 302 -7.62 -8.33 19.32
C ILE A 302 -6.29 -8.86 19.89
N LEU A 303 -5.20 -8.18 19.59
CA LEU A 303 -3.86 -8.58 20.00
C LEU A 303 -3.67 -8.41 21.50
N THR A 304 -4.16 -7.31 22.08
CA THR A 304 -4.11 -7.06 23.52
C THR A 304 -4.93 -8.09 24.30
N GLU A 305 -6.14 -8.41 23.83
CA GLU A 305 -7.01 -9.43 24.43
C GLU A 305 -6.41 -10.84 24.35
N THR A 306 -5.62 -11.12 23.30
CA THR A 306 -4.85 -12.37 23.19
C THR A 306 -3.60 -12.35 24.09
N GLY A 307 -3.30 -11.21 24.70
CA GLY A 307 -2.21 -11.00 25.66
C GLY A 307 -0.84 -10.75 25.01
N PHE A 308 -0.83 -10.26 23.78
CA PHE A 308 0.33 -9.57 23.23
C PHE A 308 0.44 -8.18 23.85
N ARG A 309 1.66 -7.66 23.88
CA ARG A 309 1.95 -6.28 24.27
C ARG A 309 2.70 -5.60 23.15
N GLN A 310 2.52 -4.30 23.05
CA GLN A 310 3.30 -3.46 22.16
C GLN A 310 4.80 -3.57 22.41
N TYR A 311 5.58 -3.56 21.32
CA TYR A 311 7.01 -3.30 21.35
C TYR A 311 7.28 -1.82 21.09
N PRO A 312 7.82 -1.05 22.05
CA PRO A 312 8.20 0.34 21.83
C PRO A 312 9.54 0.38 21.08
N LEU A 313 9.52 0.74 19.79
CA LEU A 313 10.74 0.90 19.00
C LEU A 313 11.67 1.95 19.59
N SER A 314 12.97 1.73 19.44
CA SER A 314 13.98 2.73 19.77
C SER A 314 13.87 3.95 18.83
N SER A 315 14.29 5.12 19.31
CA SER A 315 14.37 6.32 18.47
C SER A 315 15.25 6.10 17.23
N ASN A 316 16.28 5.26 17.34
CA ASN A 316 17.17 4.94 16.23
C ASN A 316 16.46 4.12 15.15
N ALA A 317 15.74 3.04 15.52
CA ALA A 317 14.99 2.27 14.53
C ALA A 317 13.85 3.10 13.93
N TYR A 318 13.20 3.94 14.74
CA TYR A 318 12.19 4.87 14.23
C TYR A 318 12.79 5.83 13.18
N SER A 319 13.94 6.44 13.46
CA SER A 319 14.64 7.29 12.50
C SER A 319 15.13 6.54 11.26
N GLU A 320 15.59 5.29 11.40
CA GLU A 320 16.02 4.46 10.28
C GLU A 320 14.86 4.09 9.34
N ILE A 321 13.69 3.79 9.92
CA ILE A 321 12.46 3.57 9.16
C ILE A 321 12.10 4.84 8.39
N LEU A 322 12.17 6.02 9.04
CA LEU A 322 11.88 7.30 8.39
C LEU A 322 12.90 7.70 7.32
N SER A 323 14.20 7.42 7.50
CA SER A 323 15.25 7.78 6.54
C SER A 323 15.16 6.94 5.26
N LYS A 324 14.87 5.63 5.40
CA LYS A 324 14.63 4.73 4.26
C LYS A 324 13.30 5.04 3.56
N LEU A 325 12.36 5.69 4.25
CA LEU A 325 11.11 6.18 3.69
C LEU A 325 11.29 7.44 2.84
N SER A 326 12.07 8.43 3.30
CA SER A 326 12.25 9.70 2.57
C SER A 326 12.91 9.52 1.21
N PHE A 327 13.65 8.43 1.02
CA PHE A 327 14.30 8.08 -0.25
C PHE A 327 13.34 7.53 -1.32
N ASN A 328 12.14 7.06 -0.94
CA ASN A 328 11.30 6.19 -1.78
C ASN A 328 9.90 6.76 -2.16
N SER A 329 9.77 8.09 -2.26
CA SER A 329 8.60 8.86 -2.79
C SER A 329 7.46 9.23 -1.82
N GLY A 330 7.10 10.53 -1.82
CA GLY A 330 5.88 11.11 -1.21
C GLY A 330 5.95 11.42 0.29
N THR A 331 5.20 12.43 0.75
CA THR A 331 5.08 12.81 2.17
C THR A 331 4.30 11.75 2.94
N LEU A 332 4.96 11.11 3.92
CA LEU A 332 4.43 10.02 4.75
C LEU A 332 4.41 10.46 6.23
N TYR A 333 3.39 10.06 6.99
CA TYR A 333 3.27 10.42 8.42
C TYR A 333 2.94 9.21 9.31
N ALA A 334 3.63 9.09 10.45
CA ALA A 334 3.30 8.10 11.47
C ALA A 334 2.15 8.61 12.36
N SER A 335 1.04 7.87 12.45
CA SER A 335 -0.14 8.30 13.22
C SER A 335 -0.08 7.96 14.70
N GLU A 336 0.67 6.93 15.11
CA GLU A 336 0.82 6.53 16.53
C GLU A 336 2.20 5.89 16.81
N PRO A 337 3.26 6.66 17.12
CA PRO A 337 4.64 6.17 17.25
C PRO A 337 4.86 5.12 18.35
N LYS A 338 3.82 4.80 19.12
CA LYS A 338 3.86 3.72 20.10
C LYS A 338 3.51 2.39 19.44
N TRP A 339 2.34 2.25 18.80
CA TRP A 339 1.73 0.94 18.49
C TRP A 339 2.02 0.45 17.08
N GLY A 340 2.32 1.36 16.17
CA GLY A 340 2.70 1.01 14.82
C GLY A 340 2.83 2.22 13.93
N PHE A 341 3.16 1.96 12.68
CA PHE A 341 3.26 3.01 11.68
C PHE A 341 2.03 3.00 10.80
N ALA A 342 1.59 4.19 10.42
CA ALA A 342 0.65 4.41 9.33
C ALA A 342 1.43 4.91 8.12
N LEU A 343 1.01 4.52 6.92
CA LEU A 343 1.43 5.18 5.70
C LEU A 343 0.27 6.00 5.11
N GLY A 344 0.42 7.31 4.93
CA GLY A 344 -0.61 8.12 4.28
C GLY A 344 -0.02 8.89 3.12
N LEU A 345 -0.75 9.01 2.01
CA LEU A 345 -0.44 9.93 0.92
C LEU A 345 -1.20 11.25 1.15
N GLU A 346 -0.50 12.38 1.13
CA GLU A 346 -1.07 13.71 1.44
C GLU A 346 -2.19 14.09 0.44
N GLY A 347 -3.36 14.48 0.96
CA GLY A 347 -4.56 14.78 0.16
C GLY A 347 -5.44 13.57 -0.19
N GLN A 348 -5.07 12.35 0.21
CA GLN A 348 -5.87 11.15 -0.01
C GLN A 348 -6.14 10.37 1.29
N VAL A 349 -7.36 9.87 1.45
CA VAL A 349 -7.85 9.22 2.68
C VAL A 349 -7.59 7.70 2.70
N SER A 350 -6.78 7.11 1.81
CA SER A 350 -6.95 5.65 1.55
C SER A 350 -5.72 4.75 1.43
N ASP A 351 -4.53 5.15 1.86
CA ASP A 351 -3.32 4.33 1.63
C ASP A 351 -2.62 3.76 2.86
N ILE A 352 -3.39 3.40 3.89
CA ILE A 352 -2.76 3.06 5.17
C ILE A 352 -2.49 1.57 5.32
N VAL A 353 -1.26 1.17 5.00
CA VAL A 353 -0.66 -0.07 5.48
C VAL A 353 -0.09 0.20 6.86
N PHE A 354 -0.52 -0.60 7.85
CA PHE A 354 0.02 -0.52 9.20
C PHE A 354 0.91 -1.70 9.52
N CYS A 355 2.08 -1.38 10.08
CA CYS A 355 2.97 -2.36 10.70
C CYS A 355 2.88 -2.23 12.22
N LEU A 356 2.47 -3.30 12.92
CA LEU A 356 2.53 -3.42 14.37
C LEU A 356 3.68 -4.35 14.77
N ALA A 357 4.37 -4.00 15.85
CA ALA A 357 5.35 -4.85 16.50
C ALA A 357 4.91 -5.19 17.92
N MET A 358 5.05 -6.46 18.28
CA MET A 358 4.51 -7.00 19.52
C MET A 358 5.46 -7.97 20.21
N LEU A 359 5.44 -7.98 21.53
CA LEU A 359 6.09 -8.98 22.38
C LEU A 359 5.05 -9.83 23.11
N ILE A 360 5.49 -11.01 23.54
CA ILE A 360 4.76 -11.80 24.54
C ILE A 360 5.19 -11.31 25.91
N GLY A 361 4.22 -11.01 26.77
CA GLY A 361 4.50 -10.56 28.12
C GLY A 361 5.05 -11.70 28.98
N GLU A 362 6.34 -11.66 29.30
CA GLU A 362 6.89 -12.16 30.56
C GLU A 362 7.20 -10.99 31.50
N ASP A 363 7.49 -11.30 32.77
CA ASP A 363 7.49 -10.37 33.90
C ASP A 363 8.42 -9.15 33.75
N ARG A 364 8.08 -8.09 34.49
CA ARG A 364 8.57 -6.68 34.38
C ARG A 364 10.09 -6.42 34.50
N THR A 365 10.98 -7.39 34.35
CA THR A 365 12.37 -7.25 34.83
C THR A 365 13.46 -7.07 33.77
N SER A 366 13.19 -7.05 32.46
CA SER A 366 14.28 -6.98 31.45
C SER A 366 14.16 -5.92 30.36
N ILE A 367 13.09 -5.12 30.29
CA ILE A 367 13.06 -3.97 29.38
C ILE A 367 13.65 -2.76 30.12
N ASN A 368 14.93 -2.51 29.89
CA ASN A 368 15.67 -1.40 30.47
C ASN A 368 15.08 -0.06 29.96
N PRO A 369 14.41 0.77 30.80
CA PRO A 369 13.64 1.91 30.34
C PRO A 369 14.48 3.19 30.18
N HIS A 370 15.79 3.08 29.98
CA HIS A 370 16.67 4.23 29.78
C HIS A 370 16.64 4.72 28.32
N GLY A 371 15.49 5.24 27.91
CA GLY A 371 15.32 6.08 26.74
C GLY A 371 14.42 7.23 27.14
N THR A 372 15.01 8.39 27.39
CA THR A 372 14.32 9.64 27.71
C THR A 372 13.22 9.89 26.67
N LYS A 373 11.99 10.15 27.14
CA LYS A 373 10.87 10.60 26.31
C LYS A 373 11.20 12.01 25.79
N GLU A 374 11.83 12.10 24.63
CA GLU A 374 11.77 13.31 23.82
C GLU A 374 10.70 13.15 22.76
N ILE A 375 9.66 13.97 22.86
CA ILE A 375 8.67 14.16 21.80
C ILE A 375 9.31 15.15 20.84
N ILE A 376 9.85 14.66 19.73
CA ILE A 376 10.35 15.51 18.64
C ILE A 376 9.12 16.12 17.94
N LYS A 377 8.95 17.43 18.06
CA LYS A 377 8.08 18.21 17.18
C LYS A 377 8.88 18.55 15.92
N LEU A 378 8.49 18.00 14.77
CA LEU A 378 8.96 18.47 13.47
C LEU A 378 8.11 19.69 13.09
N ASP A 379 8.60 20.89 13.38
CA ASP A 379 8.00 22.11 12.87
C ASP A 379 8.39 22.26 11.40
N LYS A 380 7.40 22.19 10.49
CA LYS A 380 7.60 22.40 9.05
C LYS A 380 7.95 23.89 8.79
N PRO A 381 8.86 24.21 7.86
CA PRO A 381 9.23 25.59 7.57
C PRO A 381 8.06 26.40 7.00
N LYS A 382 8.08 27.72 7.21
CA LYS A 382 7.06 28.63 6.70
C LYS A 382 7.04 28.61 5.16
N GLY A 383 5.86 28.56 4.56
CA GLY A 383 5.73 28.46 3.10
C GLY A 383 5.93 27.07 2.51
N TYR A 384 6.21 26.03 3.33
CA TYR A 384 6.39 24.65 2.85
C TYR A 384 5.23 24.15 1.98
N VAL A 385 3.99 24.55 2.29
CA VAL A 385 2.79 24.16 1.53
C VAL A 385 2.83 24.71 0.09
N ILE A 386 3.34 25.94 -0.10
CA ILE A 386 3.48 26.57 -1.42
C ILE A 386 4.57 25.84 -2.22
N VAL A 387 5.72 25.57 -1.60
CA VAL A 387 6.83 24.83 -2.20
C VAL A 387 6.40 23.43 -2.61
N ASP A 388 5.67 22.72 -1.74
CA ASP A 388 5.16 21.37 -1.99
C ASP A 388 4.22 21.32 -3.21
N PHE A 389 3.31 22.29 -3.37
CA PHE A 389 2.45 22.34 -4.56
C PHE A 389 3.26 22.55 -5.85
N LEU A 390 4.28 23.39 -5.80
CA LEU A 390 5.12 23.72 -6.95
C LEU A 390 6.05 22.56 -7.33
N GLU A 391 6.70 21.91 -6.37
CA GLU A 391 7.54 20.73 -6.60
C GLU A 391 6.72 19.57 -7.20
N LYS A 392 5.48 19.37 -6.72
CA LYS A 392 4.57 18.37 -7.28
C LYS A 392 4.18 18.66 -8.73
N LEU A 393 3.97 19.94 -9.08
CA LEU A 393 3.69 20.35 -10.45
C LEU A 393 4.92 20.15 -11.35
N GLU A 394 6.11 20.51 -10.87
CA GLU A 394 7.37 20.28 -11.60
C GLU A 394 7.59 18.78 -11.88
N GLY A 395 7.39 17.94 -10.87
CA GLY A 395 7.49 16.49 -11.00
C GLY A 395 6.46 15.89 -11.96
N LEU A 396 5.27 16.49 -12.07
CA LEU A 396 4.25 16.10 -13.05
C LEU A 396 4.70 16.42 -14.48
N MET A 397 5.34 17.57 -14.70
CA MET A 397 5.91 17.97 -16.00
C MET A 397 7.11 17.12 -16.43
N GLY A 398 7.72 16.38 -15.51
CA GLY A 398 8.84 15.47 -15.78
C GLY A 398 8.43 14.04 -16.20
N LYS A 399 7.14 13.72 -16.20
CA LYS A 399 6.62 12.38 -16.53
C LYS A 399 5.97 12.36 -17.91
N GLU A 400 5.79 11.17 -18.50
CA GLU A 400 4.92 11.00 -19.66
C GLU A 400 3.46 11.26 -19.23
N PHE A 401 2.86 12.33 -19.74
CA PHE A 401 1.47 12.69 -19.47
C PHE A 401 0.64 12.56 -20.75
N SER A 402 -0.58 12.03 -20.62
CA SER A 402 -1.43 11.73 -21.77
C SER A 402 -2.20 12.94 -22.32
N CYS A 403 -2.19 14.09 -21.62
CA CYS A 403 -2.97 15.27 -21.99
C CYS A 403 -2.37 16.60 -21.48
N THR A 404 -1.95 17.47 -22.40
CA THR A 404 -1.44 18.82 -22.11
C THR A 404 -2.49 19.74 -21.48
N GLU A 405 -3.78 19.52 -21.78
CA GLU A 405 -4.89 20.29 -21.20
C GLU A 405 -5.11 19.98 -19.71
N LEU A 406 -4.95 18.72 -19.30
CA LEU A 406 -4.99 18.34 -17.88
C LEU A 406 -3.79 18.90 -17.11
N LEU A 407 -2.61 18.95 -17.75
CA LEU A 407 -1.41 19.53 -17.15
C LEU A 407 -1.55 21.04 -16.93
N ALA A 408 -2.08 21.77 -17.93
CA ALA A 408 -2.36 23.19 -17.79
C ALA A 408 -3.40 23.46 -16.69
N LYS A 409 -4.46 22.63 -16.62
CA LYS A 409 -5.46 22.75 -15.55
C LYS A 409 -4.89 22.47 -14.16
N ALA A 410 -3.98 21.49 -14.05
CA ALA A 410 -3.28 21.22 -12.80
C ALA A 410 -2.44 22.42 -12.34
N GLY A 411 -1.74 23.09 -13.25
CA GLY A 411 -0.94 24.26 -12.89
C GLY A 411 -1.75 25.51 -12.56
N GLU A 412 -2.94 25.72 -13.16
CA GLU A 412 -3.89 26.74 -12.71
C GLU A 412 -4.32 26.51 -11.25
N ILE A 413 -4.66 25.26 -10.91
CA ILE A 413 -5.06 24.89 -9.54
C ILE A 413 -3.90 25.10 -8.56
N VAL A 414 -2.68 24.69 -8.94
CA VAL A 414 -1.49 24.88 -8.10
C VAL A 414 -1.19 26.37 -7.89
N ALA A 415 -1.30 27.19 -8.94
CA ALA A 415 -1.09 28.63 -8.82
C ALA A 415 -2.16 29.31 -7.96
N GLU A 416 -3.43 28.90 -8.06
CA GLU A 416 -4.51 29.36 -7.19
C GLU A 416 -4.25 28.99 -5.72
N ARG A 417 -3.93 27.72 -5.43
CA ARG A 417 -3.63 27.25 -4.07
C ARG A 417 -2.39 27.90 -3.48
N ALA A 418 -1.35 28.09 -4.27
CA ALA A 418 -0.14 28.81 -3.85
C ALA A 418 -0.45 30.26 -3.47
N ARG A 419 -1.37 30.94 -4.17
CA ARG A 419 -1.82 32.29 -3.80
C ARG A 419 -2.60 32.28 -2.50
N GLU A 420 -3.57 31.39 -2.34
CA GLU A 420 -4.39 31.28 -1.12
C GLU A 420 -3.51 31.08 0.12
N GLU A 421 -2.55 30.14 0.06
CA GLU A 421 -1.64 29.88 1.18
C GLU A 421 -0.70 31.07 1.45
N ALA A 422 -0.25 31.75 0.40
CA ALA A 422 0.59 32.93 0.54
C ALA A 422 -0.19 34.09 1.21
N GLU A 423 -1.48 34.25 0.90
CA GLU A 423 -2.34 35.22 1.58
C GLU A 423 -2.58 34.87 3.05
N VAL A 424 -2.72 33.58 3.38
CA VAL A 424 -2.80 33.12 4.78
C VAL A 424 -1.52 33.47 5.55
N LEU A 425 -0.35 33.33 4.93
CA LEU A 425 0.93 33.70 5.54
C LEU A 425 1.08 35.23 5.69
N ARG A 426 0.61 36.00 4.70
CA ARG A 426 0.54 37.47 4.76
C ARG A 426 -0.34 37.94 5.91
N ASP A 427 -1.53 37.37 6.06
CA ASP A 427 -2.49 37.76 7.08
C ASP A 427 -2.01 37.43 8.50
N LYS A 428 -1.08 36.46 8.63
CA LYS A 428 -0.36 36.16 9.88
C LYS A 428 0.88 37.03 10.11
N GLY A 429 1.23 37.91 9.16
CA GLY A 429 2.44 38.72 9.22
C GLY A 429 3.73 37.90 9.07
N GLU A 430 3.64 36.70 8.50
CA GLU A 430 4.74 35.75 8.42
C GLU A 430 5.59 35.90 7.15
N VAL A 431 5.15 36.71 6.18
CA VAL A 431 5.80 36.94 4.88
C VAL A 431 5.72 38.42 4.50
N GLU A 432 6.81 38.99 4.00
CA GLU A 432 6.87 40.38 3.53
C GLU A 432 6.14 40.58 2.18
N GLU A 433 5.55 41.76 2.02
CA GLU A 433 4.75 42.14 0.84
C GLU A 433 5.53 42.07 -0.49
N ARG A 434 6.85 42.34 -0.46
CA ARG A 434 7.72 42.21 -1.64
C ARG A 434 7.84 40.76 -2.14
N MET A 435 7.84 39.79 -1.23
CA MET A 435 7.95 38.36 -1.56
C MET A 435 6.63 37.84 -2.13
N MET A 436 5.51 38.31 -1.58
CA MET A 436 4.17 38.07 -2.13
C MET A 436 4.04 38.57 -3.57
N ALA A 437 4.50 39.81 -3.82
CA ALA A 437 4.46 40.39 -5.15
C ALA A 437 5.30 39.58 -6.16
N GLU A 438 6.47 39.11 -5.74
CA GLU A 438 7.36 38.31 -6.58
C GLU A 438 6.80 36.91 -6.82
N LEU A 439 6.30 36.22 -5.79
CA LEU A 439 5.62 34.92 -5.93
C LEU A 439 4.45 35.03 -6.92
N PHE A 440 3.61 36.05 -6.80
CA PHE A 440 2.45 36.22 -7.68
C PHE A 440 2.86 36.56 -9.11
N ARG A 441 3.97 37.27 -9.29
CA ARG A 441 4.56 37.52 -10.61
C ARG A 441 5.00 36.22 -11.27
N VAL A 442 5.72 35.36 -10.54
CA VAL A 442 6.23 34.09 -11.08
C VAL A 442 5.11 33.07 -11.32
N LEU A 443 4.12 32.99 -10.43
CA LEU A 443 2.94 32.13 -10.63
C LEU A 443 2.16 32.51 -11.89
N ARG A 444 2.02 33.82 -12.18
CA ARG A 444 1.41 34.28 -13.45
C ARG A 444 2.25 33.89 -14.67
N GLN A 445 3.59 33.98 -14.57
CA GLN A 445 4.47 33.56 -15.65
C GLN A 445 4.32 32.05 -15.92
N MET A 446 4.26 31.23 -14.87
CA MET A 446 4.03 29.79 -14.96
C MET A 446 2.70 29.43 -15.64
N GLU A 447 1.60 30.12 -15.29
CA GLU A 447 0.30 29.92 -15.95
C GLU A 447 0.35 30.28 -17.44
N MET A 448 1.05 31.36 -17.81
CA MET A 448 1.25 31.73 -19.20
C MET A 448 2.07 30.67 -19.97
N ASP A 449 3.12 30.13 -19.36
CA ASP A 449 3.95 29.09 -19.98
C ASP A 449 3.14 27.78 -20.15
N LEU A 450 2.29 27.43 -19.20
CA LEU A 450 1.38 26.28 -19.29
C LEU A 450 0.29 26.46 -20.36
N ALA A 451 -0.21 27.68 -20.56
CA ALA A 451 -1.11 27.97 -21.67
C ALA A 451 -0.41 27.74 -23.02
N MET A 452 0.88 28.04 -23.11
CA MET A 452 1.69 27.72 -24.30
C MET A 452 1.92 26.21 -24.44
N VAL A 453 2.13 25.46 -23.36
CA VAL A 453 2.19 23.99 -23.38
C VAL A 453 0.87 23.39 -23.88
N LYS A 454 -0.28 23.91 -23.42
CA LYS A 454 -1.61 23.51 -23.88
C LYS A 454 -1.80 23.74 -25.38
N ALA A 455 -1.25 24.83 -25.92
CA ALA A 455 -1.36 25.22 -27.33
C ALA A 455 -0.31 24.56 -28.25
N ALA A 456 0.55 23.66 -27.74
CA ALA A 456 1.59 23.02 -28.55
C ALA A 456 1.01 21.87 -29.40
N VAL A 457 1.24 21.93 -30.71
CA VAL A 457 0.78 20.91 -31.69
C VAL A 457 1.90 19.98 -32.13
N GLN A 458 3.16 20.44 -32.06
CA GLN A 458 4.35 19.66 -32.44
C GLN A 458 5.14 19.24 -31.21
N GLU A 459 5.63 18.00 -31.23
CA GLU A 459 6.31 17.35 -30.09
C GLU A 459 7.64 18.04 -29.71
N ALA A 460 8.41 18.52 -30.69
CA ALA A 460 9.63 19.29 -30.45
C ALA A 460 9.35 20.62 -29.73
N THR A 461 8.27 21.31 -30.11
CA THR A 461 7.83 22.57 -29.49
C THR A 461 7.23 22.35 -28.09
N LEU A 462 6.67 21.16 -27.83
CA LEU A 462 6.16 20.78 -26.53
C LEU A 462 7.29 20.62 -25.50
N GLY A 463 8.39 19.95 -25.88
CA GLY A 463 9.56 19.76 -25.02
C GLY A 463 10.18 21.08 -24.54
N GLU A 464 10.41 22.03 -25.45
CA GLU A 464 10.97 23.34 -25.12
C GLU A 464 10.06 24.14 -24.16
N ARG A 465 8.74 24.11 -24.40
CA ARG A 465 7.75 24.81 -23.56
C ARG A 465 7.62 24.19 -22.17
N LEU A 466 7.77 22.87 -22.06
CA LEU A 466 7.79 22.17 -20.76
C LEU A 466 9.03 22.56 -19.94
N GLU A 467 10.21 22.61 -20.56
CA GLU A 467 11.43 23.02 -19.86
C GLU A 467 11.35 24.49 -19.42
N GLN A 468 10.78 25.37 -20.23
CA GLN A 468 10.52 26.75 -19.84
C GLN A 468 9.53 26.84 -18.66
N THR A 469 8.47 26.04 -18.67
CA THR A 469 7.49 25.99 -17.58
C THR A 469 8.11 25.45 -16.28
N LYS A 470 8.97 24.42 -16.37
CA LYS A 470 9.74 23.92 -15.22
C LYS A 470 10.66 24.99 -14.65
N ALA A 471 11.32 25.78 -15.50
CA ALA A 471 12.15 26.90 -15.05
C ALA A 471 11.35 27.94 -14.28
N SER A 472 10.16 28.32 -14.77
CA SER A 472 9.24 29.21 -14.06
C SER A 472 8.74 28.61 -12.74
N CYS A 473 8.50 27.30 -12.69
CA CYS A 473 8.10 26.59 -11.48
C CYS A 473 9.24 26.57 -10.42
N ARG A 474 10.47 26.28 -10.83
CA ARG A 474 11.67 26.38 -9.98
C ARG A 474 11.91 27.80 -9.49
N GLN A 475 11.69 28.80 -10.33
CA GLN A 475 11.79 30.19 -9.92
C GLN A 475 10.75 30.53 -8.84
N ALA A 476 9.55 29.96 -8.90
CA ALA A 476 8.52 30.16 -7.87
C ALA A 476 8.90 29.48 -6.54
N ILE A 477 9.54 28.30 -6.60
CA ILE A 477 10.09 27.59 -5.43
C ILE A 477 11.20 28.41 -4.77
N LEU A 478 12.04 29.07 -5.58
CA LEU A 478 13.17 29.89 -5.13
C LEU A 478 12.77 31.31 -4.72
N VAL A 479 11.49 31.68 -4.79
CA VAL A 479 11.03 32.92 -4.14
C VAL A 479 11.18 32.70 -2.65
N ASP A 480 12.13 33.42 -2.06
CA ASP A 480 12.69 33.27 -0.72
C ASP A 480 11.65 33.52 0.40
N LEU A 481 10.57 32.73 0.46
CA LEU A 481 9.62 32.71 1.57
C LEU A 481 10.42 32.34 2.83
N PRO A 482 10.32 33.15 3.90
CA PRO A 482 11.37 33.32 4.91
C PRO A 482 11.96 31.99 5.33
N SER A 483 13.15 31.74 4.77
CA SER A 483 13.95 30.55 4.95
C SER A 483 14.65 30.62 6.31
N GLU A 484 13.91 30.45 7.40
CA GLU A 484 14.54 30.06 8.66
C GLU A 484 14.46 28.53 8.75
N PHE A 485 15.57 27.92 8.32
CA PHE A 485 15.96 26.50 8.38
C PHE A 485 15.42 25.60 7.25
N LEU A 486 16.09 25.67 6.09
CA LEU A 486 16.35 24.48 5.25
C LEU A 486 17.18 23.45 6.02
#